data_AF-A0A6G1GLD6-F1
#
_entry.id   AF-A0A6G1GLD6-F1
#
_cell.length_a   1.000
_cell.length_b   1.000
_cell.length_c   1.000
_cell.angle_alpha   90.00
_cell.angle_beta   90.00
_cell.angle_gamma   90.00
#
_symmetry.space_group_name_H-M   'P 1'
#
loop_
_entity.id
_entity.type
_entity.pdbx_description
1 polymer ?
#
loop_
_entity_poly.entity_id
_entity_poly.type
_entity_poly.pdbx_seq_one_letter_code
_entity_poly.pdbx_strand_id
1 'polypeptide(L)'
;MAMAMASPSPFSLEKRYPILSPPSSGGVSILDTINKYRSKYGLPELEWLPRLALNAKYTGHDAGGKELRHCLFPGTMAQVITPAINDEGVCGRDFKGYTPFEAFYMDFLCEVPTDAALGGKCPTVGDITSINYLGSGVGHHDILVSRDYSKIGCFFTNNPSANPMRPLDRPVGL
;
A
#
# COMPACT_ATOMS: atom_id res chain seq x y z
N MET A 1 -44.79 -19.76 -5.23
CA MET A 1 -43.74 -20.56 -4.56
C MET A 1 -42.46 -19.75 -4.63
N ALA A 2 -42.09 -19.04 -3.56
CA ALA A 2 -40.86 -18.24 -3.53
C ALA A 2 -39.69 -19.15 -3.17
N MET A 3 -38.69 -19.27 -4.05
CA MET A 3 -37.44 -19.94 -3.73
C MET A 3 -36.64 -19.05 -2.77
N ALA A 4 -36.38 -19.57 -1.57
CA ALA A 4 -35.41 -18.97 -0.66
C ALA A 4 -34.01 -19.12 -1.26
N MET A 5 -33.41 -18.00 -1.66
CA MET A 5 -32.00 -17.96 -2.06
C MET A 5 -31.15 -18.19 -0.80
N ALA A 6 -30.51 -19.35 -0.71
CA ALA A 6 -29.58 -19.64 0.38
C ALA A 6 -28.43 -18.62 0.36
N SER A 7 -28.29 -17.86 1.44
CA SER A 7 -27.18 -16.92 1.61
C SER A 7 -25.86 -17.72 1.64
N PRO A 8 -24.88 -17.41 0.79
CA PRO A 8 -23.63 -18.17 0.75
C PRO A 8 -22.89 -18.04 2.08
N SER A 9 -22.57 -19.17 2.70
CA SER A 9 -21.76 -19.22 3.93
C SER A 9 -20.44 -18.49 3.73
N PRO A 10 -20.01 -17.63 4.68
CA PRO A 10 -18.76 -16.86 4.56
C PRO A 10 -17.52 -17.76 4.36
N PHE A 11 -17.57 -19.01 4.83
CA PHE A 11 -16.51 -20.01 4.67
C PHE A 11 -16.33 -20.54 3.24
N SER A 12 -17.28 -20.33 2.32
CA SER A 12 -17.20 -20.85 0.95
C SER A 12 -16.46 -19.91 -0.02
N LEU A 13 -16.08 -18.71 0.43
CA LEU A 13 -15.34 -17.73 -0.37
C LEU A 13 -13.82 -17.87 -0.22
N GLU A 14 -13.30 -18.37 0.91
CA GLU A 14 -11.87 -18.65 1.09
C GLU A 14 -11.33 -19.70 0.11
N LYS A 15 -12.17 -20.66 -0.29
CA LYS A 15 -11.76 -21.78 -1.16
C LYS A 15 -11.55 -21.40 -2.63
N ARG A 16 -11.98 -20.21 -3.06
CA ARG A 16 -11.98 -19.79 -4.48
C ARG A 16 -10.83 -18.89 -4.89
N TYR A 17 -10.01 -18.47 -3.94
CA TYR A 17 -8.87 -17.60 -4.20
C TYR A 17 -7.61 -18.31 -3.73
N PRO A 18 -6.54 -18.38 -4.55
CA PRO A 18 -5.25 -18.82 -4.03
C PRO A 18 -4.94 -17.97 -2.80
N ILE A 19 -4.54 -18.61 -1.70
CA ILE A 19 -4.11 -17.90 -0.50
C ILE A 19 -2.88 -17.10 -0.92
N LEU A 20 -3.08 -15.84 -1.28
CA LEU A 20 -1.99 -14.91 -1.46
C LEU A 20 -1.44 -14.67 -0.06
N SER A 21 -0.26 -15.18 0.23
CA SER A 21 0.49 -14.80 1.43
C SER A 21 0.89 -13.32 1.33
N PRO A 22 1.19 -12.65 2.46
CA PRO A 22 1.80 -11.34 2.43
C PRO A 22 3.05 -11.36 1.55
N PRO A 23 3.20 -10.43 0.60
CA PRO A 23 4.45 -10.29 -0.14
C PRO A 23 5.53 -9.70 0.77
N SER A 24 6.77 -9.73 0.29
CA SER A 24 7.93 -9.15 0.98
C SER A 24 8.60 -8.12 0.08
N SER A 25 9.23 -7.11 0.68
CA SER A 25 10.09 -6.14 -0.01
C SER A 25 11.42 -6.07 0.74
N GLY A 26 12.55 -6.14 0.02
CA GLY A 26 13.89 -6.22 0.63
C GLY A 26 14.07 -7.40 1.59
N GLY A 27 13.33 -8.51 1.39
CA GLY A 27 13.36 -9.68 2.27
C GLY A 27 12.52 -9.58 3.55
N VAL A 28 11.82 -8.46 3.77
CA VAL A 28 10.94 -8.24 4.93
C VAL A 28 9.48 -8.32 4.50
N SER A 29 8.66 -9.07 5.26
CA SER A 29 7.22 -9.14 5.03
C SER A 29 6.58 -7.74 5.10
N ILE A 30 5.70 -7.44 4.15
CA ILE A 30 4.94 -6.19 4.14
C ILE A 30 4.07 -6.07 5.39
N LEU A 31 3.45 -7.17 5.82
CA LEU A 31 2.61 -7.19 7.02
C LEU A 31 3.45 -6.83 8.27
N ASP A 32 4.66 -7.36 8.35
CA ASP A 32 5.57 -7.12 9.48
C ASP A 32 5.98 -5.65 9.51
N THR A 33 6.23 -5.05 8.34
CA THR A 33 6.52 -3.61 8.23
C THR A 33 5.34 -2.78 8.72
N ILE A 34 4.12 -3.09 8.27
CA ILE A 34 2.90 -2.38 8.69
C ILE A 34 2.72 -2.49 10.21
N ASN A 35 2.81 -3.70 10.77
CA ASN A 35 2.64 -3.96 12.19
C ASN A 35 3.76 -3.34 13.04
N LYS A 36 5.00 -3.28 12.53
CA LYS A 36 6.12 -2.53 13.14
C LYS A 36 5.77 -1.07 13.34
N TYR A 37 5.11 -0.39 12.40
CA TYR A 37 4.72 1.01 12.59
C TYR A 37 3.47 1.15 13.46
N ARG A 38 2.47 0.27 13.29
CA ARG A 38 1.27 0.26 14.15
C ARG A 38 1.60 0.11 15.63
N SER A 39 2.59 -0.71 15.96
CA SER A 39 3.05 -0.86 17.36
C SER A 39 3.60 0.44 17.95
N LYS A 40 4.24 1.32 17.15
CA LYS A 40 4.70 2.64 17.60
C LYS A 40 3.57 3.58 17.99
N TYR A 41 2.37 3.37 17.43
CA TYR A 41 1.14 4.09 17.78
C TYR A 41 0.32 3.36 18.88
N GLY A 42 0.82 2.24 19.42
CA GLY A 42 0.08 1.40 20.36
C GLY A 42 -1.18 0.78 19.78
N LEU A 43 -1.20 0.54 18.46
CA LEU A 43 -2.32 -0.05 17.74
C LEU A 43 -2.21 -1.58 17.69
N PRO A 44 -3.34 -2.31 17.67
CA PRO A 44 -3.33 -3.75 17.43
C PRO A 44 -2.75 -4.09 16.05
N GLU A 45 -2.11 -5.25 15.95
CA GLU A 45 -1.65 -5.80 14.69
C GLU A 45 -2.82 -6.06 13.73
N LEU A 46 -2.58 -5.86 12.44
CA LEU A 46 -3.50 -6.29 11.39
C LEU A 46 -3.20 -7.73 11.02
N GLU A 47 -4.25 -8.45 10.65
CA GLU A 47 -4.13 -9.77 10.05
C GLU A 47 -4.28 -9.68 8.53
N TRP A 48 -3.51 -10.49 7.82
CA TRP A 48 -3.62 -10.54 6.37
C TRP A 48 -4.91 -11.21 5.92
N LEU A 49 -5.59 -10.60 4.95
CA LEU A 49 -6.79 -11.16 4.33
C LEU A 49 -6.59 -11.24 2.80
N PRO A 50 -6.41 -12.45 2.23
CA PRO A 50 -6.13 -12.62 0.80
C PRO A 50 -7.13 -11.95 -0.13
N ARG A 51 -8.41 -11.88 0.27
CA ARG A 51 -9.46 -11.17 -0.49
C ARG A 51 -9.16 -9.68 -0.67
N LEU A 52 -8.62 -9.01 0.35
CA LEU A 52 -8.24 -7.60 0.24
C LEU A 52 -7.03 -7.41 -0.68
N ALA A 53 -6.09 -8.36 -0.69
CA ALA A 53 -4.95 -8.33 -1.60
C ALA A 53 -5.38 -8.46 -3.07
N LEU A 54 -6.42 -9.26 -3.35
CA LEU A 54 -7.01 -9.36 -4.69
C LEU A 54 -7.74 -8.08 -5.12
N ASN A 55 -8.47 -7.46 -4.20
CA ASN A 55 -9.09 -6.15 -4.45
C ASN A 55 -8.02 -5.09 -4.76
N ALA A 56 -6.90 -5.11 -4.02
CA ALA A 56 -5.74 -4.25 -4.27
C ALA A 56 -5.11 -4.53 -5.64
N LYS A 57 -4.95 -5.81 -6.02
CA LYS A 57 -4.45 -6.20 -7.35
C LYS A 57 -5.32 -5.66 -8.47
N TYR A 58 -6.64 -5.81 -8.35
CA TYR A 58 -7.53 -5.30 -9.37
C TYR A 58 -7.36 -3.79 -9.53
N THR A 59 -7.33 -3.06 -8.41
CA THR A 59 -7.21 -1.59 -8.43
C THR A 59 -5.87 -1.14 -9.03
N GLY A 60 -4.76 -1.74 -8.59
CA GLY A 60 -3.41 -1.29 -8.95
C GLY A 60 -2.85 -1.86 -10.25
N HIS A 61 -3.45 -2.92 -10.81
CA HIS A 61 -2.92 -3.61 -11.99
C HIS A 61 -4.00 -3.90 -13.03
N ASP A 62 -5.04 -4.65 -12.67
CA ASP A 62 -6.00 -5.18 -13.66
C ASP A 62 -6.93 -4.09 -14.23
N ALA A 63 -7.13 -2.98 -13.51
CA ALA A 63 -7.90 -1.82 -13.96
C ALA A 63 -7.14 -0.91 -14.96
N GLY A 64 -5.95 -1.30 -15.40
CA GLY A 64 -5.19 -0.60 -16.45
C GLY A 64 -4.21 0.47 -15.96
N GLY A 65 -4.05 0.66 -14.65
CA GLY A 65 -2.84 1.20 -13.98
C GLY A 65 -2.34 2.61 -14.36
N LYS A 66 -3.03 3.35 -15.23
CA LYS A 66 -2.56 4.68 -15.72
C LYS A 66 -2.89 5.83 -14.78
N GLU A 67 -3.88 5.66 -13.91
CA GLU A 67 -4.37 6.68 -12.98
C GLU A 67 -4.52 6.10 -11.57
N LEU A 68 -4.22 6.91 -10.56
CA LEU A 68 -4.43 6.58 -9.16
C LEU A 68 -5.91 6.79 -8.82
N ARG A 69 -6.74 5.78 -9.11
CA ARG A 69 -8.17 5.83 -8.84
C ARG A 69 -8.56 4.80 -7.79
N HIS A 70 -9.18 5.26 -6.72
CA HIS A 70 -9.73 4.37 -5.70
C HIS A 70 -10.81 3.45 -6.27
N CYS A 71 -10.80 2.20 -5.82
CA CYS A 71 -11.82 1.21 -6.11
C CYS A 71 -12.11 0.40 -4.84
N LEU A 72 -13.14 0.83 -4.09
CA LEU A 72 -13.58 0.15 -2.88
C LEU A 72 -14.59 -0.95 -3.23
N PHE A 73 -14.14 -2.20 -3.16
CA PHE A 73 -15.01 -3.36 -3.32
C PHE A 73 -15.87 -3.60 -2.07
N PRO A 74 -17.03 -4.26 -2.18
CA PRO A 74 -17.83 -4.66 -1.03
C PRO A 74 -16.99 -5.37 0.03
N GLY A 75 -17.05 -4.87 1.28
CA GLY A 75 -16.23 -5.34 2.40
C GLY A 75 -14.87 -4.67 2.54
N THR A 76 -14.52 -3.71 1.69
CA THR A 76 -13.35 -2.82 1.85
C THR A 76 -13.83 -1.52 2.49
N MET A 77 -13.15 -1.08 3.55
CA MET A 77 -13.52 0.15 4.27
C MET A 77 -12.71 1.37 3.84
N ALA A 78 -11.44 1.15 3.49
CA ALA A 78 -10.51 2.20 3.12
C ALA A 78 -9.44 1.63 2.19
N GLN A 79 -8.74 2.53 1.49
CA GLN A 79 -7.68 2.17 0.56
C GLN A 79 -6.66 3.30 0.50
N VAL A 80 -5.39 2.93 0.55
CA VAL A 80 -4.26 3.81 0.22
C VAL A 80 -3.68 3.38 -1.13
N ILE A 81 -3.27 4.33 -1.97
CA ILE A 81 -2.70 4.04 -3.30
C ILE A 81 -1.53 4.99 -3.51
N THR A 82 -0.44 4.48 -4.07
CA THR A 82 0.72 5.26 -4.52
C THR A 82 1.05 4.89 -5.97
N PRO A 83 1.63 5.79 -6.77
CA PRO A 83 2.28 5.39 -8.01
C PRO A 83 3.39 4.38 -7.72
N ALA A 84 3.67 3.52 -8.70
CA ALA A 84 4.25 2.19 -8.50
C ALA A 84 5.48 2.14 -7.57
N ILE A 85 5.48 1.12 -6.71
CA ILE A 85 6.66 0.60 -6.02
C ILE A 85 7.17 -0.55 -6.90
N ASN A 86 8.32 -0.41 -7.55
CA ASN A 86 8.98 -1.54 -8.20
C ASN A 86 10.19 -1.95 -7.37
N ASP A 87 10.25 -3.23 -6.96
CA ASP A 87 11.46 -3.75 -6.34
C ASP A 87 12.63 -3.80 -7.36
N GLU A 88 12.37 -3.82 -8.68
CA GLU A 88 13.43 -3.77 -9.72
C GLU A 88 13.92 -2.35 -10.10
N GLY A 89 13.18 -1.27 -9.80
CA GLY A 89 13.64 0.12 -10.03
C GLY A 89 14.51 0.66 -8.89
N VAL A 90 14.86 -0.23 -7.96
CA VAL A 90 15.65 -0.01 -6.74
C VAL A 90 17.14 -0.26 -7.00
N CYS A 91 17.51 -0.86 -8.14
CA CYS A 91 18.90 -1.16 -8.49
C CYS A 91 19.83 0.09 -8.60
N GLY A 92 19.31 1.30 -8.38
CA GLY A 92 20.11 2.53 -8.29
C GLY A 92 19.69 3.53 -7.20
N ARG A 93 18.77 3.18 -6.28
CA ARG A 93 18.37 4.06 -5.17
C ARG A 93 18.95 3.57 -3.85
N ASP A 94 19.74 4.41 -3.19
CA ASP A 94 20.16 4.18 -1.81
C ASP A 94 18.94 4.40 -0.90
N PHE A 95 18.29 3.30 -0.51
CA PHE A 95 17.17 3.35 0.43
C PHE A 95 17.62 3.62 1.88
N LYS A 96 18.89 3.98 2.14
CA LYS A 96 19.40 4.46 3.44
C LYS A 96 18.95 3.62 4.65
N GLY A 97 18.86 2.29 4.47
CA GLY A 97 18.44 1.36 5.53
C GLY A 97 16.94 1.04 5.60
N TYR A 98 16.12 1.47 4.63
CA TYR A 98 14.73 1.08 4.49
C TYR A 98 14.55 0.04 3.36
N THR A 99 13.50 -0.77 3.45
CA THR A 99 13.03 -1.49 2.25
C THR A 99 12.26 -0.52 1.35
N PRO A 100 12.13 -0.80 0.04
CA PRO A 100 11.30 0.01 -0.86
C PRO A 100 9.88 0.23 -0.32
N PHE A 101 9.24 -0.84 0.15
CA PHE A 101 7.94 -0.73 0.78
C PHE A 101 7.96 0.12 2.05
N GLU A 102 8.94 -0.06 2.94
CA GLU A 102 9.03 0.69 4.19
C GLU A 102 9.16 2.21 3.94
N ALA A 103 9.97 2.62 2.97
CA ALA A 103 10.12 4.03 2.62
C ALA A 103 8.78 4.65 2.18
N PHE A 104 8.04 3.99 1.30
CA PHE A 104 6.73 4.49 0.84
C PHE A 104 5.65 4.42 1.93
N TYR A 105 5.66 3.38 2.75
CA TYR A 105 4.76 3.28 3.89
C TYR A 105 4.99 4.44 4.87
N MET A 106 6.24 4.80 5.12
CA MET A 106 6.57 6.00 5.91
C MET A 106 6.17 7.29 5.21
N ASP A 107 6.30 7.39 3.88
CA ASP A 107 5.94 8.59 3.12
C ASP A 107 4.44 8.90 3.25
N PHE A 108 3.58 7.88 3.28
CA PHE A 108 2.16 8.04 3.63
C PHE A 108 1.95 8.57 5.05
N LEU A 109 2.72 8.10 6.03
CA LEU A 109 2.62 8.60 7.40
C LEU A 109 3.17 10.04 7.51
N CYS A 110 4.08 10.43 6.63
CA CYS A 110 4.67 11.76 6.58
C CYS A 110 3.74 12.86 6.04
N GLU A 111 2.52 12.50 5.63
CA GLU A 111 1.41 13.46 5.50
C GLU A 111 1.21 14.31 6.76
N VAL A 112 1.57 13.77 7.94
CA VAL A 112 1.71 14.50 9.20
C VAL A 112 3.21 14.60 9.55
N PRO A 113 3.95 15.65 9.12
CA PRO A 113 5.41 15.72 9.29
C PRO A 113 5.87 15.76 10.75
N THR A 114 4.98 16.14 11.66
CA THR A 114 5.21 16.20 13.11
C THR A 114 4.91 14.89 13.83
N ASP A 115 4.64 13.79 13.10
CA ASP A 115 4.35 12.51 13.72
C ASP A 115 5.52 12.00 14.58
N ALA A 116 5.27 11.91 15.89
CA ALA A 116 6.26 11.51 16.88
C ALA A 116 6.73 10.06 16.69
N ALA A 117 5.89 9.16 16.16
CA ALA A 117 6.24 7.77 15.92
C ALA A 117 7.30 7.61 14.81
N LEU A 118 7.46 8.63 13.96
CA LEU A 118 8.46 8.65 12.90
C LEU A 118 9.79 9.25 13.37
N GLY A 119 9.80 10.04 14.45
CA GLY A 119 11.02 10.59 15.05
C GLY A 119 11.81 11.47 14.08
N GLY A 120 11.12 12.35 13.34
CA GLY A 120 11.75 13.32 12.44
C GLY A 120 12.31 12.75 11.13
N LYS A 121 11.96 11.52 10.76
CA LYS A 121 12.50 10.85 9.55
C LYS A 121 11.86 11.31 8.22
N CYS A 122 10.80 12.12 8.28
CA CYS A 122 10.04 12.51 7.09
C CYS A 122 10.84 13.23 6.00
N PRO A 123 11.79 14.15 6.31
CA PRO A 123 12.67 14.71 5.29
C PRO A 123 13.48 13.63 4.56
N THR A 124 14.08 12.70 5.31
CA THR A 124 14.88 11.60 4.73
C THR A 124 14.03 10.69 3.84
N VAL A 125 12.80 10.40 4.25
CA VAL A 125 11.89 9.54 3.48
C VAL A 125 11.44 10.22 2.20
N GLY A 126 11.05 11.50 2.27
CA GLY A 126 10.65 12.28 1.09
C GLY A 126 11.75 12.35 0.02
N ASP A 127 13.01 12.46 0.45
CA ASP A 127 14.18 12.41 -0.46
C ASP A 127 14.28 11.04 -1.18
N ILE A 128 14.02 9.94 -0.49
CA ILE A 128 14.13 8.57 -1.03
C ILE A 128 13.01 8.26 -2.02
N THR A 129 11.76 8.60 -1.67
CA THR A 129 10.60 8.29 -2.51
C THR A 129 10.49 9.23 -3.70
N SER A 130 10.96 10.47 -3.56
CA SER A 130 10.78 11.56 -4.54
C SER A 130 9.31 11.90 -4.83
N ILE A 131 8.39 11.46 -3.98
CA ILE A 131 6.94 11.69 -4.15
C ILE A 131 6.43 12.80 -3.22
N ASN A 132 7.16 13.06 -2.11
CA ASN A 132 6.98 14.19 -1.21
C ASN A 132 5.49 14.51 -0.91
N TYR A 133 4.82 13.62 -0.18
CA TYR A 133 3.47 13.86 0.34
C TYR A 133 3.44 14.78 1.58
N LEU A 134 4.55 15.48 1.90
CA LEU A 134 4.61 16.33 3.09
C LEU A 134 3.51 17.40 3.06
N GLY A 135 2.52 17.25 3.94
CA GLY A 135 1.39 18.16 4.04
C GLY A 135 0.42 18.15 2.85
N SER A 136 0.46 17.13 1.98
CA SER A 136 -0.48 17.02 0.84
C SER A 136 -1.90 16.59 1.26
N GLY A 137 -2.11 16.30 2.54
CA GLY A 137 -3.35 15.79 3.12
C GLY A 137 -3.05 15.08 4.45
N VAL A 138 -4.04 14.40 5.02
CA VAL A 138 -3.86 13.46 6.15
C VAL A 138 -4.57 12.13 5.91
N GLY A 139 -5.13 11.92 4.72
CA GLY A 139 -6.00 10.79 4.44
C GLY A 139 -5.30 9.44 4.48
N HIS A 140 -4.05 9.35 3.98
CA HIS A 140 -3.28 8.12 4.08
C HIS A 140 -2.84 7.88 5.52
N HIS A 141 -2.38 8.93 6.20
CA HIS A 141 -2.01 8.84 7.62
C HIS A 141 -3.18 8.33 8.48
N ASP A 142 -4.34 8.99 8.41
CA ASP A 142 -5.54 8.64 9.18
C ASP A 142 -5.96 7.18 8.98
N ILE A 143 -5.91 6.68 7.75
CA ILE A 143 -6.22 5.27 7.44
C ILE A 143 -5.20 4.35 8.13
N LEU A 144 -3.90 4.64 8.03
CA LEU A 144 -2.85 3.76 8.53
C LEU A 144 -2.76 3.72 10.06
N VAL A 145 -3.12 4.82 10.73
CA VAL A 145 -3.11 4.93 12.21
C VAL A 145 -4.47 4.64 12.85
N SER A 146 -5.50 4.32 12.06
CA SER A 146 -6.81 3.98 12.60
C SER A 146 -6.81 2.67 13.39
N ARG A 147 -7.59 2.67 14.49
CA ARG A 147 -7.91 1.49 15.31
C ARG A 147 -9.05 0.65 14.74
N ASP A 148 -9.80 1.17 13.77
CA ASP A 148 -11.04 0.55 13.28
C ASP A 148 -10.78 -0.63 12.34
N TYR A 149 -9.52 -0.83 11.93
CA TYR A 149 -9.11 -1.88 11.02
C TYR A 149 -8.41 -3.01 11.75
N SER A 150 -8.79 -4.25 11.42
CA SER A 150 -8.18 -5.49 11.91
C SER A 150 -7.65 -6.38 10.79
N LYS A 151 -7.95 -6.05 9.52
CA LYS A 151 -7.58 -6.82 8.33
C LYS A 151 -6.93 -5.93 7.29
N ILE A 152 -5.97 -6.47 6.55
CA ILE A 152 -5.32 -5.77 5.44
C ILE A 152 -4.97 -6.72 4.30
N GLY A 153 -4.87 -6.16 3.10
CA GLY A 153 -4.27 -6.83 1.96
C GLY A 153 -3.68 -5.79 1.02
N CYS A 154 -2.48 -6.09 0.52
CA CYS A 154 -1.72 -5.21 -0.35
C CYS A 154 -1.35 -5.97 -1.63
N PHE A 155 -1.17 -5.22 -2.71
CA PHE A 155 -0.62 -5.73 -3.95
C PHE A 155 0.33 -4.69 -4.53
N PHE A 156 1.45 -5.15 -5.06
CA PHE A 156 2.33 -4.38 -5.93
C PHE A 156 2.82 -5.33 -7.03
N THR A 157 3.22 -4.76 -8.17
CA THR A 157 3.73 -5.51 -9.31
C THR A 157 5.14 -5.08 -9.62
N ASN A 158 5.95 -6.07 -9.97
CA ASN A 158 7.32 -5.93 -10.45
C ASN A 158 7.38 -5.71 -11.97
N ASN A 159 6.22 -5.53 -12.63
CA ASN A 159 6.16 -5.47 -14.08
C ASN A 159 6.33 -4.01 -14.58
N PRO A 160 7.48 -3.65 -15.19
CA PRO A 160 7.73 -2.30 -15.71
C PRO A 160 6.83 -1.90 -16.88
N SER A 161 6.07 -2.84 -17.46
CA SER A 161 5.10 -2.54 -18.51
C SER A 161 3.77 -1.97 -17.99
N ALA A 162 3.52 -2.02 -16.67
CA ALA A 162 2.54 -1.16 -16.00
C ALA A 162 3.21 0.20 -15.73
N ASN A 163 3.47 0.94 -16.81
CA ASN A 163 4.22 2.19 -16.87
C ASN A 163 3.95 3.12 -15.65
N PRO A 164 4.82 3.18 -14.63
CA PRO A 164 4.73 4.25 -13.66
C PRO A 164 5.07 5.51 -14.41
N MET A 165 4.25 6.55 -14.24
CA MET A 165 4.48 7.89 -14.79
C MET A 165 5.98 8.18 -14.84
N ARG A 166 6.59 8.03 -16.03
CA ARG A 166 7.91 8.62 -16.28
C ARG A 166 7.73 10.10 -15.91
N PRO A 167 8.65 10.70 -15.14
CA PRO A 167 8.75 12.15 -15.12
C PRO A 167 8.78 12.54 -16.59
N LEU A 168 7.79 13.34 -17.03
CA LEU A 168 7.71 13.85 -18.40
C LEU A 168 9.13 14.22 -18.80
N ASP A 169 9.65 13.54 -19.83
CA ASP A 169 10.93 13.86 -20.43
C ASP A 169 10.94 15.37 -20.62
N ARG A 170 11.66 16.10 -19.75
CA ARG A 170 11.84 17.53 -19.93
C ARG A 170 12.47 17.66 -21.31
N PRO A 171 11.95 18.51 -22.21
CA PRO A 171 12.65 18.78 -23.44
C PRO A 171 14.00 19.37 -23.03
N VAL A 172 15.07 18.60 -23.26
CA VAL A 172 16.42 19.13 -23.23
C VAL A 172 16.50 20.01 -24.47
N GLY A 173 16.16 21.28 -24.30
CA GLY A 173 16.48 22.30 -25.27
C GLY A 173 18.00 22.51 -25.25
N LEU A 174 18.64 22.11 -26.34
CA LEU A 174 19.53 22.90 -27.22
C LEU A 174 20.24 21.95 -28.18
#